data_AF-A0A2W6CTN1-F1
#
_entry.id   AF-A0A2W6CTN1-F1
#
_cell.length_a   1.000
_cell.length_b   1.000
_cell.length_c   1.000
_cell.angle_alpha   90.00
_cell.angle_beta   90.00
_cell.angle_gamma   90.00
#
_symmetry.space_group_name_H-M   'P 1'
#
loop_
_entity.id
_entity.type
_entity.pdbx_description
1 polymer ?
#
loop_
_entity_poly.entity_id
_entity_poly.type
_entity_poly.pdbx_seq_one_letter_code
_entity_poly.pdbx_strand_id
1 'polypeptide(L)'
;VGPLGIAGAGVALTGAHVAMVVVMHLLTRRLFPVPYQWRRLAHIVVVAGAMTVGGELLLPASGAGPFLERLAAFFAIPVLLAATGFFGPDERSRLRALARRARGARTAAEPA
;
A
#
# COMPACT_ATOMS: atom_id res chain seq x y z
N VAL A 1 -25.64 24.03 7.16
CA VAL A 1 -24.92 22.89 6.56
C VAL A 1 -25.82 21.66 6.66
N GLY A 2 -25.90 20.82 5.62
CA GLY A 2 -26.59 19.53 5.74
C GLY A 2 -25.95 18.68 6.86
N PRO A 3 -26.61 17.59 7.32
CA PRO A 3 -26.22 16.86 8.52
C PRO A 3 -24.77 16.36 8.56
N LEU A 4 -24.08 16.27 7.42
CA LEU A 4 -22.67 15.83 7.33
C LEU A 4 -21.64 16.97 7.13
N GLY A 5 -22.02 18.23 6.89
CA GLY A 5 -21.07 19.34 6.73
C GLY A 5 -19.92 19.07 5.75
N ILE A 6 -18.70 19.48 6.10
CA ILE A 6 -17.48 19.28 5.29
C ILE A 6 -17.08 17.80 5.16
N ALA A 7 -17.37 16.98 6.19
CA ALA A 7 -17.14 15.54 6.14
C ALA A 7 -17.97 14.88 5.04
N GLY A 8 -19.20 15.37 4.81
CA GLY A 8 -20.07 14.91 3.73
C GLY A 8 -19.48 15.14 2.34
N ALA A 9 -18.79 16.26 2.13
CA ALA A 9 -18.10 16.53 0.87
C ALA A 9 -16.96 15.52 0.62
N GLY A 10 -16.21 15.17 1.66
CA GLY A 10 -15.17 14.14 1.59
C GLY A 10 -15.74 12.76 1.22
N VAL A 11 -16.77 12.32 1.93
CA VAL A 11 -17.43 11.02 1.67
C VAL A 11 -18.01 10.97 0.25
N ALA A 12 -18.65 12.05 -0.21
CA ALA A 12 -19.20 12.13 -1.55
C ALA A 12 -18.10 12.01 -2.62
N LEU A 13 -16.95 12.68 -2.43
CA LEU A 13 -15.83 12.62 -3.36
C LEU A 13 -15.24 11.21 -3.45
N THR A 14 -15.05 10.54 -2.30
CA THR A 14 -14.58 9.15 -2.25
C THR A 14 -15.56 8.22 -2.96
N GLY A 15 -16.87 8.34 -2.66
CA GLY A 15 -17.92 7.55 -3.29
C GLY A 15 -17.96 7.74 -4.81
N ALA A 16 -17.85 8.98 -5.28
CA ALA A 16 -17.82 9.30 -6.70
C ALA A 16 -16.62 8.65 -7.42
N HIS A 17 -15.44 8.65 -6.81
CA HIS A 17 -14.26 7.99 -7.38
C HIS A 17 -14.40 6.47 -7.42
N VAL A 18 -14.94 5.85 -6.37
CA VAL A 18 -15.22 4.42 -6.37
C VAL A 18 -16.19 4.07 -7.49
N ALA A 19 -17.28 4.83 -7.63
CA ALA A 19 -18.25 4.64 -8.72
C ALA A 19 -17.59 4.78 -10.10
N MET A 20 -16.80 5.84 -10.30
CA MET A 20 -16.06 6.08 -11.54
C MET A 20 -15.15 4.90 -11.90
N VAL A 21 -14.34 4.42 -10.95
CA VAL A 21 -13.42 3.28 -11.16
C VAL A 21 -14.20 2.02 -11.51
N VAL A 22 -15.31 1.74 -10.84
CA VAL A 22 -16.16 0.58 -11.12
C VAL A 22 -16.74 0.66 -12.54
N VAL A 23 -17.32 1.80 -12.91
CA VAL A 23 -17.89 1.99 -14.26
C VAL A 23 -16.81 1.84 -15.33
N MET A 24 -15.68 2.52 -15.16
CA MET A 24 -14.58 2.44 -16.11
C MET A 24 -14.03 1.01 -16.24
N HIS A 25 -13.94 0.28 -15.13
CA HIS A 25 -13.52 -1.11 -15.11
C HIS A 25 -14.50 -2.03 -15.86
N LEU A 26 -15.80 -1.85 -15.66
CA LEU A 26 -16.84 -2.62 -16.35
C LEU A 26 -16.83 -2.39 -17.86
N LEU A 27 -16.64 -1.13 -18.29
CA LEU A 27 -16.54 -0.76 -19.70
C LEU A 27 -15.25 -1.29 -20.35
N THR A 28 -14.12 -1.16 -19.66
CA THR A 28 -12.79 -1.47 -20.22
C THR A 28 -12.55 -2.98 -20.31
N ARG A 29 -13.14 -3.78 -19.42
CA ARG A 29 -12.97 -5.25 -19.44
C ARG A 29 -13.41 -5.91 -20.73
N ARG A 30 -14.30 -5.29 -21.52
CA ARG A 30 -14.74 -5.84 -22.81
C ARG A 30 -13.78 -5.53 -23.96
N LEU A 31 -13.00 -4.45 -23.88
CA LEU A 31 -12.03 -4.07 -24.92
C LEU A 31 -10.63 -4.62 -24.65
N PHE A 32 -10.20 -4.69 -23.38
CA PHE A 32 -8.87 -5.16 -22.99
C PHE A 32 -8.95 -6.04 -21.73
N PRO A 33 -8.96 -7.38 -21.86
CA PRO A 33 -8.91 -8.27 -20.71
C PRO A 33 -7.51 -8.25 -20.10
N VAL A 34 -7.26 -7.30 -19.19
CA VAL A 34 -6.05 -7.27 -18.37
C VAL A 34 -6.23 -8.21 -17.18
N PRO A 35 -5.33 -9.19 -16.95
CA PRO A 35 -5.39 -10.06 -15.79
C PRO A 35 -4.94 -9.30 -14.53
N TYR A 36 -5.86 -8.53 -13.95
CA TYR A 36 -5.62 -7.83 -12.70
C TYR A 36 -5.42 -8.80 -11.54
N GLN A 37 -4.40 -8.54 -10.73
CA GLN A 37 -4.13 -9.29 -9.50
C GLN A 37 -5.00 -8.75 -8.36
N TRP A 38 -6.31 -8.96 -8.44
CA TRP A 38 -7.31 -8.46 -7.47
C TRP A 38 -6.96 -8.72 -6.02
N ARG A 39 -6.40 -9.90 -5.74
CA ARG A 39 -5.98 -10.28 -4.38
C ARG A 39 -4.88 -9.36 -3.85
N ARG A 40 -3.91 -8.98 -4.69
CA ARG A 40 -2.85 -8.04 -4.32
C ARG A 40 -3.39 -6.64 -4.12
N LEU A 41 -4.27 -6.19 -5.01
CA LEU A 41 -4.89 -4.88 -4.91
C LEU A 41 -5.71 -4.75 -3.62
N ALA A 42 -6.55 -5.75 -3.33
CA ALA A 42 -7.32 -5.82 -2.09
C ALA A 42 -6.41 -5.81 -0.85
N HIS A 43 -5.30 -6.56 -0.87
CA HIS A 43 -4.34 -6.54 0.23
C HIS A 43 -3.74 -5.15 0.49
N ILE A 44 -3.34 -4.44 -0.57
CA ILE A 44 -2.80 -3.08 -0.44
C ILE A 44 -3.85 -2.16 0.18
N VAL A 45 -5.09 -2.20 -0.33
CA VAL A 45 -6.18 -1.36 0.17
C VAL A 45 -6.47 -1.66 1.65
N VAL A 46 -6.50 -2.93 2.05
CA VAL A 46 -6.75 -3.34 3.44
C VAL A 46 -5.61 -2.90 4.36
N VAL A 47 -4.34 -3.14 3.99
CA VAL A 47 -3.19 -2.76 4.83
C VAL A 47 -3.11 -1.23 4.96
N ALA A 48 -3.24 -0.51 3.85
CA ALA A 48 -3.23 0.95 3.87
C ALA A 48 -4.39 1.51 4.71
N GLY A 49 -5.61 1.00 4.52
CA GLY A 49 -6.79 1.41 5.29
C GLY A 49 -6.64 1.12 6.78
N ALA A 50 -6.17 -0.09 7.15
CA ALA A 50 -5.92 -0.45 8.54
C ALA A 50 -4.88 0.45 9.20
N MET A 51 -3.82 0.81 8.46
CA MET A 51 -2.79 1.73 8.95
C MET A 51 -3.30 3.16 9.09
N THR A 52 -4.15 3.64 8.18
CA THR A 52 -4.78 4.96 8.30
C THR A 52 -5.69 5.02 9.53
N VAL A 53 -6.57 4.02 9.71
CA VAL A 53 -7.48 3.96 10.86
C VAL A 53 -6.71 3.78 12.17
N GLY A 54 -5.72 2.89 12.20
CA GLY A 54 -4.86 2.70 13.37
C GLY A 54 -4.05 3.96 13.69
N GLY A 55 -3.59 4.67 12.66
CA GLY A 55 -2.86 5.92 12.82
C GLY A 55 -3.71 7.04 13.43
N GLU A 56 -4.96 7.18 13.00
CA GLU A 56 -5.90 8.15 13.56
C GLU A 56 -6.35 7.79 14.98
N LEU A 57 -6.47 6.49 15.31
CA LEU A 57 -7.02 6.05 16.60
C LEU A 57 -5.96 5.94 17.72
N LEU A 58 -4.71 5.61 17.38
CA LEU A 58 -3.65 5.40 18.37
C LEU A 58 -2.76 6.63 18.60
N LEU A 59 -2.64 7.56 17.65
CA LEU A 59 -1.70 8.67 17.76
C LEU A 59 -2.37 9.95 18.30
N PRO A 60 -1.75 10.63 19.28
CA PRO A 60 -2.20 11.95 19.72
C PRO A 60 -2.11 12.98 18.58
N ALA A 61 -3.20 13.71 18.33
CA ALA A 61 -3.32 14.64 17.21
C ALA A 61 -2.45 15.92 17.30
N SER A 62 -1.73 16.14 18.40
CA SER A 62 -0.99 17.39 18.66
C SER A 62 0.43 17.16 19.16
N GLY A 63 1.41 17.77 18.50
CA GLY A 63 2.82 17.78 18.89
C GLY A 63 3.77 17.51 17.72
N ALA A 64 5.09 17.55 17.96
CA ALA A 64 6.12 17.17 16.98
C ALA A 64 6.41 15.65 16.94
N GLY A 65 6.06 14.92 18.01
CA GLY A 65 6.19 13.46 18.12
C GLY A 65 5.44 12.62 17.05
N PRO A 66 4.20 12.98 16.65
CA PRO A 66 3.42 12.26 15.64
C PRO A 66 4.07 12.21 14.25
N PHE A 67 5.02 13.09 13.95
CA PHE A 67 5.76 13.05 12.68
C PHE A 67 6.67 11.82 12.60
N LEU A 68 7.37 11.50 13.69
CA LEU A 68 8.23 10.32 13.77
C LEU A 68 7.41 9.04 13.71
N GLU A 69 6.25 9.02 14.36
CA GLU A 69 5.34 7.88 14.35
C GLU A 69 4.70 7.68 12.97
N ARG A 70 4.37 8.76 12.24
CA ARG A 70 3.93 8.69 10.84
C ARG A 70 5.03 8.18 9.91
N LEU A 71 6.28 8.57 10.14
CA LEU A 71 7.44 8.03 9.42
C LEU A 71 7.64 6.55 9.71
N ALA A 72 7.53 6.14 10.98
CA ALA A 72 7.61 4.74 11.38
C ALA A 72 6.45 3.93 10.77
N ALA A 73 5.23 4.49 10.75
CA ALA A 73 4.08 3.90 10.10
C ALA A 73 4.32 3.73 8.59
N PHE A 74 4.88 4.74 7.91
CA PHE A 74 5.24 4.65 6.51
C PHE A 74 6.22 3.50 6.23
N PHE A 75 7.25 3.33 7.07
CA PHE A 75 8.17 2.20 6.98
C PHE A 75 7.58 0.86 7.42
N ALA A 76 6.54 0.87 8.25
CA ALA A 76 5.81 -0.34 8.65
C ALA A 76 4.93 -0.87 7.53
N ILE A 77 4.40 -0.02 6.63
CA ILE A 77 3.60 -0.44 5.45
C ILE A 77 4.29 -1.54 4.63
N PRO A 78 5.53 -1.37 4.12
CA PRO A 78 6.20 -2.41 3.34
C PRO A 78 6.50 -3.66 4.17
N VAL A 79 6.72 -3.52 5.48
CA VAL A 79 6.94 -4.66 6.40
C VAL A 79 5.66 -5.46 6.60
N LEU A 80 4.52 -4.80 6.83
CA LEU A 80 3.22 -5.45 6.94
C LEU A 80 2.83 -6.12 5.63
N LEU A 81 3.03 -5.46 4.49
CA LEU A 81 2.82 -6.07 3.17
C LEU A 81 3.73 -7.29 2.96
N ALA A 82 4.98 -7.24 3.42
CA ALA A 82 5.88 -8.38 3.37
C ALA A 82 5.39 -9.56 4.23
N ALA A 83 4.92 -9.26 5.44
CA ALA A 83 4.44 -10.23 6.43
C ALA A 83 3.10 -10.86 6.04
N THR A 84 2.17 -10.09 5.45
CA THR A 84 0.83 -10.57 5.03
C THR A 84 0.85 -11.40 3.75
N GLY A 85 2.04 -11.61 3.14
CA GLY A 85 2.18 -12.46 1.97
C GLY A 85 1.84 -11.77 0.66
N PHE A 86 1.98 -10.43 0.59
CA PHE A 86 1.83 -9.68 -0.66
C PHE A 86 2.78 -10.17 -1.75
N PHE A 87 4.04 -10.47 -1.39
CA PHE A 87 5.02 -10.97 -2.34
C PHE A 87 4.74 -12.43 -2.69
N GLY A 88 4.40 -12.66 -3.96
CA GLY A 88 4.30 -14.00 -4.52
C GLY A 88 5.63 -14.77 -4.43
N PRO A 89 5.59 -16.11 -4.53
CA PRO A 89 6.79 -16.96 -4.46
C PRO A 89 7.86 -16.56 -5.49
N ASP A 90 7.45 -16.11 -6.67
CA ASP A 90 8.36 -15.68 -7.75
C ASP A 90 9.06 -14.35 -7.50
N GLU A 91 8.44 -13.42 -6.79
CA GLU A 91 9.10 -12.16 -6.41
C GLU A 91 10.11 -12.39 -5.28
N ARG A 92 9.77 -13.28 -4.35
CA ARG A 92 10.68 -13.68 -3.27
C ARG A 92 11.92 -14.39 -3.82
N SER A 93 11.79 -15.18 -4.88
CA SER A 93 12.94 -15.84 -5.53
C SER A 93 13.84 -14.83 -6.25
N ARG A 94 13.26 -13.82 -6.93
CA ARG A 94 14.00 -12.71 -7.57
C ARG A 94 14.73 -11.83 -6.57
N LEU A 95 14.08 -11.46 -5.46
CA LEU A 95 14.71 -10.70 -4.37
C LEU A 95 15.88 -11.47 -3.73
N ARG A 96 15.72 -12.79 -3.51
CA ARG A 96 16.82 -13.65 -3.03
C ARG A 96 17.95 -13.77 -4.05
N ALA A 97 17.64 -13.87 -5.34
CA ALA A 97 18.66 -13.89 -6.39
C ALA A 97 19.46 -12.58 -6.43
N LEU A 98 18.78 -11.43 -6.29
CA LEU A 98 19.43 -10.12 -6.20
C LEU A 98 20.28 -9.99 -4.94
N ALA A 99 19.77 -10.42 -3.78
CA ALA A 99 20.51 -10.42 -2.53
C ALA A 99 21.75 -11.33 -2.57
N ARG A 100 21.66 -12.50 -3.22
CA ARG A 100 22.82 -13.38 -3.44
C ARG A 100 23.86 -12.75 -4.37
N ARG A 101 23.43 -12.08 -5.45
CA ARG A 101 24.33 -11.33 -6.33
C ARG A 101 25.01 -10.16 -5.63
N ALA A 102 24.27 -9.40 -4.83
CA ALA A 102 24.81 -8.27 -4.06
C ALA A 102 25.82 -8.74 -3.00
N ARG A 103 25.58 -9.89 -2.34
CA ARG A 103 26.53 -10.52 -1.43
C ARG A 103 27.78 -11.02 -2.15
N GLY A 104 27.61 -11.69 -3.29
CA GLY A 104 28.72 -12.16 -4.12
C GLY A 104 29.59 -11.02 -4.66
N ALA A 105 28.97 -9.90 -5.05
CA ALA A 105 29.67 -8.69 -5.49
C ALA A 105 30.42 -8.00 -4.34
N ARG A 106 29.89 -8.00 -3.11
CA ARG A 106 30.59 -7.50 -1.93
C ARG A 106 31.83 -8.32 -1.58
N THR A 107 31.76 -9.64 -1.67
CA THR A 107 32.93 -10.51 -1.46
C THR A 107 33.97 -10.41 -2.56
N ALA A 108 33.59 -10.07 -3.79
CA ALA A 108 34.53 -9.84 -4.90
C ALA A 108 35.17 -8.44 -4.85
N ALA A 109 34.55 -7.50 -4.14
CA ALA A 109 35.04 -6.13 -3.93
C ALA A 109 36.02 -6.00 -2.75
N GLU A 110 36.40 -7.12 -2.13
CA GLU A 110 37.49 -7.20 -1.14
C GLU A 110 38.72 -7.90 -1.76
N PRO A 111 39.46 -7.26 -2.70
CA PRO A 111 40.80 -7.67 -3.05
C PRO A 111 41.82 -6.99 -2.11
N ALA A 112 42.58 -7.81 -1.39
CA ALA A 112 43.85 -7.44 -0.76
C ALA A 112 45.00 -7.50 -1.78
#